data_AF-A0A316P2I3-F1
#
_entry.id   AF-A0A316P2I3-F1
#
_cell.length_a   1.000
_cell.length_b   1.000
_cell.length_c   1.000
_cell.angle_alpha   90.00
_cell.angle_beta   90.00
_cell.angle_gamma   90.00
#
_symmetry.space_group_name_H-M   'P 1'
#
loop_
_entity.id
_entity.type
_entity.pdbx_description
1 polymer ?
#
loop_
_entity_poly.entity_id
_entity_poly.type
_entity_poly.pdbx_seq_one_letter_code
_entity_poly.pdbx_strand_id
1 'polypeptide(L)'
;MKKILSLLLCLCLLFSAAALAEDTAAAELQDTDVLATVNGTELTWADVEPVYDSLVSSYGNYYDLTDSANVELFRAVAMQNKINEVIMQAKIAELGIALTDEEAADAENDAQTDWDNAISNYISQQHSELTDESSQEDKDAANAEAVQYYNDLGYSPESLKENYKLYALYDKLEATIVQDVTVTDEEVEALYQELVESDRALYENDIAAYVDYNNYVDQMAMYAMYYGTDSSMDYAWYRPAGFRAVKHILLPVDDELMKNYQDLQARLEEQVEAAEDTEDTVAAEETAAADATAEPTAEPVTQEQVDEAKAAILASIADKIDEIYAKIDEGVDFDELIAEYGVKEDGTASDPGMTSEPYKTSGYEVSSASTNYVAPFVEAAFSVENVGDVSAPYISSYGVHIVKYIADIPAGPIEMTEEQREAKRTELLTSKQNELYTATMDQWNQEADITFTGLTPSYADIEAREAAAAEEAGAAASDETAADDAAADDASGEDNAADGE
;
A
#
# COMPACT_ATOMS: atom_id res chain seq x y z
N MET A 1 10.44 -1.17 19.70
CA MET A 1 10.70 -0.78 18.29
C MET A 1 9.63 0.12 17.63
N LYS A 2 8.63 0.67 18.36
CA LYS A 2 7.56 1.53 17.80
C LYS A 2 7.73 3.05 18.04
N LYS A 3 8.88 3.55 18.55
CA LYS A 3 8.98 4.91 19.10
C LYS A 3 10.18 5.74 18.61
N ILE A 4 10.36 5.82 17.29
CA ILE A 4 11.29 6.77 16.62
C ILE A 4 10.58 7.42 15.41
N LEU A 5 9.24 7.36 15.33
CA LEU A 5 8.57 7.46 14.02
C LEU A 5 8.36 8.89 13.46
N SER A 6 8.39 9.95 14.27
CA SER A 6 8.02 11.28 13.73
C SER A 6 9.16 12.07 13.08
N LEU A 7 10.43 11.79 13.37
CA LEU A 7 11.57 12.52 12.75
C LEU A 7 12.13 11.82 11.50
N LEU A 8 11.74 10.56 11.28
CA LEU A 8 12.15 9.76 10.12
C LEU A 8 11.48 10.19 8.82
N LEU A 9 10.27 10.78 8.90
CA LEU A 9 9.54 11.26 7.72
C LEU A 9 10.29 12.41 7.01
N CYS A 10 11.04 13.23 7.77
CA CYS A 10 11.83 14.34 7.24
C CYS A 10 13.04 13.89 6.41
N LEU A 11 13.64 12.72 6.71
CA LEU A 11 14.76 12.17 5.94
C LEU A 11 14.32 11.70 4.54
N CYS A 12 13.07 11.29 4.37
CA CYS A 12 12.54 10.80 3.08
C CYS A 12 12.10 11.91 2.11
N LEU A 13 11.84 13.13 2.60
CA LEU A 13 11.29 14.23 1.80
C LEU A 13 12.36 15.14 1.15
N LEU A 14 13.64 14.97 1.49
CA LEU A 14 14.75 15.77 0.95
C LEU A 14 15.41 15.13 -0.28
N PHE A 15 14.60 14.54 -1.17
CA PHE A 15 15.08 14.18 -2.51
C PHE A 15 15.02 15.43 -3.42
N SER A 16 16.21 15.98 -3.70
CA SER A 16 16.57 17.05 -4.66
C SER A 16 17.05 18.32 -3.95
N ALA A 17 18.23 18.90 -4.21
CA ALA A 17 19.18 18.74 -5.29
C ALA A 17 20.62 18.77 -4.75
N ALA A 18 21.36 17.67 -4.93
CA ALA A 18 22.80 17.67 -4.76
C ALA A 18 23.46 18.30 -5.99
N ALA A 19 23.66 19.61 -5.96
CA ALA A 19 24.64 20.24 -6.84
C ALA A 19 25.25 21.47 -6.13
N LEU A 20 26.57 21.41 -5.95
CA LEU A 20 27.47 22.49 -5.51
C LEU A 20 27.69 22.61 -3.98
N ALA A 21 28.19 21.55 -3.34
CA ALA A 21 29.10 21.70 -2.21
C ALA A 21 30.51 21.30 -2.65
N GLU A 22 31.52 22.14 -2.34
CA GLU A 22 32.91 21.77 -2.55
C GLU A 22 33.25 20.51 -1.74
N ASP A 23 33.97 19.59 -2.37
CA ASP A 23 34.46 18.31 -1.84
C ASP A 23 35.43 18.55 -0.66
N THR A 24 34.87 18.87 0.51
CA THR A 24 35.59 18.97 1.78
C THR A 24 34.97 18.04 2.79
N ALA A 25 35.76 17.11 3.33
CA ALA A 25 35.31 16.22 4.40
C ALA A 25 34.79 17.02 5.61
N ALA A 26 33.69 16.57 6.21
CA ALA A 26 33.13 17.19 7.40
C ALA A 26 34.17 17.21 8.55
N ALA A 27 34.19 18.30 9.33
CA ALA A 27 35.12 18.42 10.45
C ALA A 27 34.89 17.31 11.49
N GLU A 28 35.97 16.77 12.05
CA GLU A 28 35.91 15.85 13.20
C GLU A 28 35.48 16.63 14.45
N LEU A 29 34.48 16.08 15.17
CA LEU A 29 33.98 16.60 16.44
C LEU A 29 34.60 15.79 17.59
N GLN A 30 34.88 16.46 18.70
CA GLN A 30 35.35 15.84 19.94
C GLN A 30 34.18 15.67 20.91
N ASP A 31 34.20 14.64 21.76
CA ASP A 31 33.20 14.37 22.80
C ASP A 31 32.81 15.61 23.62
N THR A 32 33.77 16.49 23.90
CA THR A 32 33.57 17.72 24.70
C THR A 32 33.02 18.91 23.92
N ASP A 33 32.87 18.80 22.60
CA ASP A 33 32.39 19.88 21.76
C ASP A 33 30.90 20.12 22.02
N VAL A 34 30.57 21.32 22.52
CA VAL A 34 29.19 21.74 22.73
C VAL A 34 28.59 22.13 21.39
N LEU A 35 27.52 21.46 20.98
CA LEU A 35 26.83 21.72 19.71
C LEU A 35 25.67 22.71 19.87
N ALA A 36 24.93 22.57 20.97
CA ALA A 36 23.83 23.46 21.31
C ALA A 36 23.72 23.64 22.83
N THR A 37 23.02 24.68 23.25
CA THR A 37 22.55 24.86 24.63
C THR A 37 21.04 25.00 24.59
N VAL A 38 20.32 24.17 25.35
CA VAL A 38 18.85 24.12 25.39
C VAL A 38 18.38 24.39 26.81
N ASN A 39 17.69 25.51 27.03
CA ASN A 39 17.22 25.93 28.36
C ASN A 39 18.33 25.96 29.43
N GLY A 40 19.57 26.28 29.01
CA GLY A 40 20.76 26.30 29.87
C GLY A 40 21.46 24.95 30.05
N THR A 41 20.97 23.86 29.46
CA THR A 41 21.65 22.56 29.40
C THR A 41 22.53 22.50 28.16
N GLU A 42 23.83 22.27 28.33
CA GLU A 42 24.75 22.05 27.21
C GLU A 42 24.53 20.66 26.60
N LEU A 43 24.44 20.60 25.27
CA LEU A 43 24.37 19.38 24.49
C LEU A 43 25.71 19.20 23.76
N THR A 44 26.45 18.16 24.14
CA THR A 44 27.78 17.87 23.59
C THR A 44 27.74 16.85 22.47
N TRP A 45 28.82 16.70 21.70
CA TRP A 45 28.92 15.63 20.71
C TRP A 45 28.78 14.25 21.35
N ALA A 46 29.32 14.03 22.56
CA ALA A 46 29.16 12.75 23.27
C ALA A 46 27.70 12.37 23.54
N ASP A 47 26.80 13.36 23.65
CA ASP A 47 25.37 13.13 23.83
C ASP A 47 24.65 12.81 22.51
N VAL A 48 25.17 13.34 21.39
CA VAL A 48 24.57 13.27 20.04
C VAL A 48 25.10 12.09 19.23
N GLU A 49 26.38 11.76 19.37
CA GLU A 49 27.09 10.71 18.63
C GLU A 49 26.36 9.36 18.64
N PRO A 50 25.84 8.85 19.78
CA PRO A 50 25.13 7.57 19.78
C PRO A 50 23.88 7.57 18.89
N VAL A 51 23.19 8.71 18.79
CA VAL A 51 22.02 8.86 17.91
C VAL A 51 22.46 8.94 16.45
N TYR A 52 23.53 9.68 16.17
CA TYR A 52 24.15 9.75 14.84
C TYR A 52 24.58 8.36 14.34
N ASP A 53 25.30 7.59 15.15
CA ASP A 53 25.77 6.25 14.80
C ASP A 53 24.61 5.28 14.55
N SER A 54 23.54 5.39 15.34
CA SER A 54 22.31 4.61 15.14
C SER A 54 21.62 4.94 13.81
N LEU A 55 21.54 6.22 13.46
CA LEU A 55 21.00 6.69 12.17
C LEU A 55 21.87 6.21 11.01
N VAL A 56 23.20 6.36 11.09
CA VAL A 56 24.15 5.88 10.08
C VAL A 56 24.06 4.37 9.89
N SER A 57 23.94 3.61 10.98
CA SER A 57 23.79 2.15 10.90
C SER A 57 22.49 1.73 10.23
N SER A 58 21.41 2.48 10.46
CA SER A 58 20.08 2.16 9.94
C SER A 58 19.88 2.63 8.49
N TYR A 59 20.41 3.81 8.15
CA TYR A 59 20.11 4.50 6.89
C TYR A 59 21.33 4.85 6.06
N GLY A 60 22.54 4.80 6.61
CA GLY A 60 23.76 5.25 5.95
C GLY A 60 24.07 4.54 4.63
N ASN A 61 23.60 3.30 4.43
CA ASN A 61 23.74 2.59 3.15
C ASN A 61 22.97 3.22 1.98
N TYR A 62 21.99 4.10 2.25
CA TYR A 62 21.22 4.81 1.24
C TYR A 62 21.82 6.17 0.87
N TYR A 63 22.89 6.61 1.54
CA TYR A 63 23.50 7.93 1.38
C TYR A 63 24.99 7.81 1.11
N ASP A 64 25.55 8.73 0.31
CA ASP A 64 27.00 8.84 0.15
C ASP A 64 27.57 9.63 1.33
N LEU A 65 27.99 8.92 2.38
CA LEU A 65 28.58 9.53 3.58
C LEU A 65 30.02 10.03 3.36
N THR A 66 30.55 9.97 2.12
CA THR A 66 31.75 10.73 1.76
C THR A 66 31.42 12.19 1.44
N ASP A 67 30.16 12.48 1.09
CA ASP A 67 29.65 13.84 0.94
C ASP A 67 29.38 14.47 2.31
N SER A 68 30.01 15.62 2.54
CA SER A 68 29.84 16.37 3.79
C SER A 68 28.41 16.83 4.02
N ALA A 69 27.61 17.08 2.97
CA ALA A 69 26.22 17.47 3.12
C ALA A 69 25.38 16.35 3.78
N ASN A 70 25.64 15.08 3.40
CA ASN A 70 24.97 13.93 4.00
C ASN A 70 25.41 13.75 5.46
N VAL A 71 26.71 13.94 5.76
CA VAL A 71 27.20 13.89 7.15
C VAL A 71 26.57 14.99 8.00
N GLU A 72 26.51 16.22 7.49
CA GLU A 72 25.85 17.37 8.14
C GLU A 72 24.37 17.09 8.41
N LEU A 73 23.65 16.51 7.44
CA LEU A 73 22.24 16.13 7.60
C LEU A 73 22.05 15.13 8.75
N PHE A 74 22.82 14.04 8.76
CA PHE A 74 22.71 13.04 9.83
C PHE A 74 23.06 13.62 11.21
N ARG A 75 24.08 14.48 11.29
CA ARG A 75 24.44 15.20 12.53
C ARG A 75 23.32 16.15 12.98
N ALA A 76 22.73 16.90 12.05
CA ALA A 76 21.64 17.82 12.34
C ALA A 76 20.40 17.08 12.85
N VAL A 77 20.04 15.95 12.24
CA VAL A 77 18.91 15.11 12.67
C VAL A 77 19.19 14.49 14.04
N ALA A 78 20.40 13.97 14.28
CA ALA A 78 20.79 13.43 15.59
C ALA A 78 20.75 14.51 16.69
N MET A 79 21.28 15.71 16.40
CA MET A 79 21.25 16.84 17.31
C MET A 79 19.81 17.27 17.62
N GLN A 80 18.95 17.38 16.61
CA GLN A 80 17.54 17.75 16.80
C GLN A 80 16.78 16.72 17.65
N ASN A 81 17.08 15.41 17.48
CA ASN A 81 16.52 14.37 18.34
C ASN A 81 16.88 14.61 19.81
N LYS A 82 18.14 14.95 20.12
CA LYS A 82 18.54 15.25 21.50
C LYS A 82 18.02 16.58 22.04
N ILE A 83 17.85 17.59 21.19
CA ILE A 83 17.16 18.83 21.58
C ILE A 83 15.72 18.50 22.02
N ASN A 84 14.99 17.73 21.21
CA ASN A 84 13.63 17.29 21.56
C ASN A 84 13.61 16.48 22.86
N GLU A 85 14.59 15.60 23.08
CA GLU A 85 14.74 14.84 24.32
C GLU A 85 14.87 15.74 25.55
N VAL A 86 15.76 16.74 25.49
CA VAL A 86 15.97 17.71 26.58
C VAL A 86 14.69 18.50 26.86
N ILE A 87 13.98 18.93 25.81
CA ILE A 87 12.72 19.66 25.94
C ILE A 87 11.64 18.78 26.57
N MET A 88 11.47 17.55 26.11
CA MET A 88 10.50 16.60 26.66
C MET A 88 10.77 16.32 28.14
N GLN A 89 12.02 16.10 28.54
CA GLN A 89 12.38 15.90 29.95
C GLN A 89 12.07 17.13 30.81
N ALA A 90 12.37 18.34 30.30
CA ALA A 90 12.00 19.57 30.98
C ALA A 90 10.48 19.70 31.15
N LYS A 91 9.70 19.31 30.12
CA LYS A 91 8.23 19.33 30.16
C LYS A 91 7.63 18.27 31.07
N ILE A 92 8.21 17.06 31.11
CA ILE A 92 7.85 16.02 32.11
C ILE A 92 8.01 16.57 33.53
N ALA A 93 9.13 17.23 33.81
CA ALA A 93 9.38 17.83 35.11
C ALA A 93 8.43 19.00 35.42
N GLU A 94 8.17 19.87 34.44
CA GLU A 94 7.26 21.02 34.53
C GLU A 94 5.82 20.57 34.84
N LEU A 95 5.34 19.54 34.15
CA LEU A 95 3.99 19.00 34.26
C LEU A 95 3.83 18.06 35.47
N GLY A 96 4.93 17.70 36.15
CA GLY A 96 4.91 16.78 37.29
C GLY A 96 4.54 15.35 36.90
N ILE A 97 4.88 14.94 35.67
CA ILE A 97 4.65 13.58 35.18
C ILE A 97 5.64 12.63 35.86
N ALA A 98 5.12 11.56 36.45
CA ALA A 98 5.92 10.55 37.12
C ALA A 98 5.35 9.16 36.86
N LEU A 99 6.22 8.16 36.88
CA LEU A 99 5.82 6.76 36.92
C LEU A 99 5.31 6.41 38.33
N THR A 100 4.28 5.59 38.38
CA THR A 100 3.89 4.85 39.58
C THR A 100 4.89 3.73 39.84
N ASP A 101 4.87 3.18 41.05
CA ASP A 101 5.72 2.03 41.40
C ASP A 101 5.45 0.82 40.50
N GLU A 102 4.21 0.64 40.05
CA GLU A 102 3.80 -0.43 39.12
C GLU A 102 4.38 -0.20 37.72
N GLU A 103 4.17 0.97 37.12
CA GLU A 103 4.71 1.30 35.79
C GLU A 103 6.25 1.25 35.76
N ALA A 104 6.90 1.69 36.84
CA ALA A 104 8.35 1.61 36.95
C ALA A 104 8.85 0.16 37.04
N ALA A 105 8.13 -0.71 37.77
CA ALA A 105 8.44 -2.13 37.86
C ALA A 105 8.20 -2.85 36.53
N ASP A 106 7.13 -2.51 35.81
CA ASP A 106 6.82 -3.06 34.49
C ASP A 106 7.93 -2.69 33.49
N ALA A 107 8.33 -1.41 33.44
CA ALA A 107 9.45 -0.96 32.61
C ALA A 107 10.77 -1.69 32.93
N GLU A 108 11.05 -1.99 34.21
CA GLU A 108 12.23 -2.76 34.60
C GLU A 108 12.15 -4.23 34.18
N ASN A 109 10.96 -4.84 34.26
CA ASN A 109 10.74 -6.22 33.85
C ASN A 109 10.86 -6.38 32.33
N ASP A 110 10.32 -5.42 31.57
CA ASP A 110 10.45 -5.39 30.11
C ASP A 110 11.92 -5.24 29.70
N ALA A 111 12.65 -4.31 30.32
CA ALA A 111 14.09 -4.14 30.09
C ALA A 111 14.88 -5.42 30.39
N GLN A 112 14.55 -6.13 31.48
CA GLN A 112 15.19 -7.39 31.83
C GLN A 112 14.88 -8.48 30.81
N THR A 113 13.63 -8.58 30.38
CA THR A 113 13.18 -9.54 29.38
C THR A 113 13.91 -9.33 28.06
N ASP A 114 14.04 -8.08 27.60
CA ASP A 114 14.74 -7.77 26.36
C ASP A 114 16.26 -7.97 26.46
N TRP A 115 16.87 -7.71 27.63
CA TRP A 115 18.26 -8.10 27.88
C TRP A 115 18.46 -9.61 27.77
N ASP A 116 17.62 -10.40 28.45
CA ASP A 116 17.73 -11.86 28.44
C ASP A 116 17.52 -12.42 27.02
N ASN A 117 16.59 -11.84 26.26
CA ASN A 117 16.36 -12.17 24.87
C ASN A 117 17.56 -11.81 23.98
N ALA A 118 18.16 -10.63 24.16
CA ALA A 118 19.34 -10.21 23.42
C ALA A 118 20.53 -11.15 23.64
N ILE A 119 20.79 -11.51 24.90
CA ILE A 119 21.82 -12.49 25.26
C ILE A 119 21.54 -13.86 24.63
N SER A 120 20.30 -14.35 24.74
CA SER A 120 19.88 -15.62 24.15
C SER A 120 20.06 -15.63 22.62
N ASN A 121 19.67 -14.53 21.96
CA ASN A 121 19.81 -14.37 20.52
C ASN A 121 21.28 -14.35 20.09
N TYR A 122 22.16 -13.63 20.79
CA TYR A 122 23.60 -13.65 20.53
C TYR A 122 24.16 -15.07 20.62
N ILE A 123 23.88 -15.76 21.73
CA ILE A 123 24.36 -17.13 21.95
C ILE A 123 23.86 -18.07 20.85
N SER A 124 22.58 -17.97 20.46
CA SER A 124 22.02 -18.82 19.42
C SER A 124 22.69 -18.65 18.05
N GLN A 125 23.15 -17.44 17.73
CA GLN A 125 23.77 -17.11 16.45
C GLN A 125 25.28 -17.42 16.47
N GLN A 126 25.97 -17.02 17.53
CA GLN A 126 27.44 -17.10 17.62
C GLN A 126 27.94 -18.44 18.19
N HIS A 127 27.10 -19.11 18.97
CA HIS A 127 27.41 -20.38 19.65
C HIS A 127 26.34 -21.44 19.35
N SER A 128 25.96 -21.57 18.08
CA SER A 128 24.94 -22.53 17.61
C SER A 128 25.26 -24.01 17.93
N GLU A 129 26.51 -24.31 18.26
CA GLU A 129 26.98 -25.62 18.71
C GLU A 129 26.62 -25.96 20.16
N LEU A 130 26.24 -24.97 20.98
CA LEU A 130 25.84 -25.21 22.36
C LEU A 130 24.49 -25.92 22.41
N THR A 131 24.42 -26.96 23.25
CA THR A 131 23.21 -27.75 23.48
C THR A 131 22.93 -27.88 24.97
N ASP A 132 21.79 -28.48 25.33
CA ASP A 132 21.47 -28.78 26.72
C ASP A 132 22.55 -29.64 27.41
N GLU A 133 23.27 -30.48 26.65
CA GLU A 133 24.33 -31.36 27.14
C GLU A 133 25.70 -30.66 27.29
N SER A 134 25.87 -29.45 26.75
CA SER A 134 27.11 -28.67 26.89
C SER A 134 27.40 -28.36 28.36
N SER A 135 28.69 -28.22 28.69
CA SER A 135 29.09 -27.97 30.08
C SER A 135 28.60 -26.61 30.57
N GLN A 136 28.36 -26.49 31.88
CA GLN A 136 27.97 -25.19 32.47
C GLN A 136 29.07 -24.14 32.27
N GLU A 137 30.35 -24.55 32.29
CA GLU A 137 31.49 -23.67 32.04
C GLU A 137 31.44 -23.07 30.63
N ASP A 138 31.11 -23.88 29.60
CA ASP A 138 30.99 -23.38 28.23
C ASP A 138 29.79 -22.44 28.07
N LYS A 139 28.65 -22.74 28.72
CA LYS A 139 27.46 -21.88 28.71
C LYS A 139 27.71 -20.54 29.42
N ASP A 140 28.39 -20.57 30.56
CA ASP A 140 28.75 -19.37 31.32
C ASP A 140 29.76 -18.50 30.55
N ALA A 141 30.70 -19.13 29.83
CA ALA A 141 31.66 -18.42 28.97
C ALA A 141 30.95 -17.71 27.80
N ALA A 142 30.03 -18.39 27.10
CA ALA A 142 29.24 -17.79 26.03
C ALA A 142 28.34 -16.66 26.53
N ASN A 143 27.75 -16.81 27.73
CA ASN A 143 26.99 -15.74 28.37
C ASN A 143 27.88 -14.53 28.67
N ALA A 144 29.06 -14.74 29.28
CA ALA A 144 29.99 -13.67 29.57
C ALA A 144 30.47 -12.94 28.31
N GLU A 145 30.69 -13.66 27.21
CA GLU A 145 31.02 -13.09 25.91
C GLU A 145 29.87 -12.22 25.37
N ALA A 146 28.64 -12.72 25.40
CA ALA A 146 27.45 -11.96 24.97
C ALA A 146 27.26 -10.68 25.80
N VAL A 147 27.41 -10.77 27.13
CA VAL A 147 27.34 -9.62 28.03
C VAL A 147 28.44 -8.60 27.70
N GLN A 148 29.66 -9.06 27.47
CA GLN A 148 30.76 -8.18 27.10
C GLN A 148 30.49 -7.50 25.75
N TYR A 149 30.00 -8.23 24.75
CA TYR A 149 29.64 -7.67 23.44
C TYR A 149 28.65 -6.52 23.56
N TYR A 150 27.57 -6.69 24.32
CA TYR A 150 26.58 -5.61 24.49
C TYR A 150 27.11 -4.45 25.35
N ASN A 151 27.92 -4.73 26.38
CA ASN A 151 28.57 -3.67 27.16
C ASN A 151 29.53 -2.83 26.30
N ASP A 152 30.26 -3.47 25.37
CA ASP A 152 31.15 -2.80 24.42
C ASP A 152 30.36 -1.91 23.42
N LEU A 153 29.08 -2.24 23.19
CA LEU A 153 28.13 -1.40 22.44
C LEU A 153 27.42 -0.35 23.32
N GLY A 154 27.77 -0.24 24.60
CA GLY A 154 27.19 0.73 25.53
C GLY A 154 25.89 0.27 26.22
N TYR A 155 25.48 -0.99 26.06
CA TYR A 155 24.26 -1.53 26.68
C TYR A 155 24.57 -2.40 27.90
N SER A 156 23.83 -2.16 28.97
CA SER A 156 23.87 -2.92 30.21
C SER A 156 22.45 -3.11 30.77
N PRO A 157 22.22 -4.08 31.68
CA PRO A 157 20.93 -4.22 32.34
C PRO A 157 20.46 -2.94 33.02
N GLU A 158 21.37 -2.20 33.66
CA GLU A 158 21.07 -0.94 34.34
C GLU A 158 20.70 0.17 33.35
N SER A 159 21.48 0.36 32.28
CA SER A 159 21.18 1.38 31.27
C SER A 159 19.88 1.09 30.52
N LEU A 160 19.57 -0.18 30.25
CA LEU A 160 18.28 -0.57 29.67
C LEU A 160 17.12 -0.24 30.62
N LYS A 161 17.24 -0.53 31.92
CA LYS A 161 16.20 -0.17 32.90
C LYS A 161 15.97 1.33 32.96
N GLU A 162 17.03 2.14 32.93
CA GLU A 162 16.93 3.60 32.88
C GLU A 162 16.23 4.07 31.59
N ASN A 163 16.61 3.51 30.44
CA ASN A 163 16.00 3.83 29.15
C ASN A 163 14.51 3.45 29.10
N TYR A 164 14.11 2.28 29.59
CA TYR A 164 12.70 1.85 29.56
C TYR A 164 11.83 2.74 30.45
N LYS A 165 12.35 3.16 31.62
CA LYS A 165 11.67 4.15 32.46
C LYS A 165 11.53 5.50 31.76
N LEU A 166 12.57 5.93 31.06
CA LEU A 166 12.53 7.17 30.29
C LEU A 166 11.50 7.10 29.16
N TYR A 167 11.44 5.99 28.43
CA TYR A 167 10.42 5.77 27.40
C TYR A 167 9.00 5.73 27.98
N ALA A 168 8.80 5.09 29.13
CA ALA A 168 7.50 5.11 29.81
C ALA A 168 7.09 6.53 30.23
N LEU A 169 8.05 7.39 30.60
CA LEU A 169 7.77 8.81 30.87
C LEU A 169 7.36 9.57 29.60
N TYR A 170 8.02 9.32 28.47
CA TYR A 170 7.64 9.91 27.18
C TYR A 170 6.25 9.46 26.73
N ASP A 171 5.89 8.19 26.93
CA ASP A 171 4.55 7.70 26.64
C ASP A 171 3.50 8.42 27.48
N LYS A 172 3.78 8.62 28.78
CA LYS A 172 2.87 9.36 29.65
C LYS A 172 2.78 10.82 29.26
N LEU A 173 3.88 11.43 28.78
CA LEU A 173 3.87 12.78 28.24
C LEU A 173 2.96 12.87 27.01
N GLU A 174 3.15 11.98 26.03
CA GLU A 174 2.30 11.89 24.84
C GLU A 174 0.83 11.68 25.22
N ALA A 175 0.54 10.70 26.07
CA ALA A 175 -0.80 10.43 26.56
C ALA A 175 -1.42 11.64 27.28
N THR A 176 -0.62 12.41 28.04
CA THR A 176 -1.07 13.64 28.70
C THR A 176 -1.40 14.74 27.69
N ILE A 177 -0.61 14.88 26.62
CA ILE A 177 -0.87 15.87 25.55
C ILE A 177 -2.19 15.56 24.86
N VAL A 178 -2.45 14.29 24.56
CA VAL A 178 -3.56 13.88 23.71
C VAL A 178 -4.81 13.39 24.46
N GLN A 179 -4.80 13.42 25.80
CA GLN A 179 -5.84 12.84 26.66
C GLN A 179 -7.26 13.35 26.37
N ASP A 180 -7.37 14.62 25.93
CA ASP A 180 -8.65 15.31 25.73
C ASP A 180 -9.10 15.27 24.25
N VAL A 181 -8.32 14.62 23.37
CA VAL A 181 -8.68 14.46 21.96
C VAL A 181 -9.82 13.46 21.84
N THR A 182 -10.87 13.87 21.14
CA THR A 182 -12.04 13.03 20.85
C THR A 182 -12.47 13.21 19.40
N VAL A 183 -13.24 12.24 18.91
CA VAL A 183 -13.86 12.27 17.58
C VAL A 183 -15.37 12.17 17.74
N THR A 184 -16.06 13.13 17.15
CA THR A 184 -17.52 13.18 17.15
C THR A 184 -18.11 12.41 15.98
N ASP A 185 -19.38 12.01 16.09
CA ASP A 185 -20.11 11.35 15.00
C ASP A 185 -20.24 12.26 13.76
N GLU A 186 -20.35 13.57 13.98
CA GLU A 186 -20.40 14.57 12.92
C GLU A 186 -19.11 14.60 12.10
N GLU A 187 -17.96 14.39 12.72
CA GLU A 187 -16.66 14.35 12.03
C GLU A 187 -16.47 13.07 11.23
N VAL A 188 -16.90 11.93 11.77
CA VAL A 188 -16.90 10.66 11.03
C VAL A 188 -17.85 10.73 9.83
N GLU A 189 -19.02 11.36 10.02
CA GLU A 189 -19.96 11.58 8.93
C GLU A 189 -19.40 12.54 7.88
N ALA A 190 -18.73 13.62 8.28
CA ALA A 190 -18.07 14.53 7.35
C ALA A 190 -16.99 13.83 6.52
N LEU A 191 -16.17 12.98 7.16
CA LEU A 191 -15.18 12.16 6.46
C LEU A 191 -15.84 11.20 5.45
N TYR A 192 -16.91 10.52 5.85
CA TYR A 192 -17.65 9.64 4.94
C TYR A 192 -18.19 10.40 3.72
N GLN A 193 -18.76 11.59 3.91
CA GLN A 193 -19.26 12.41 2.79
C GLN A 193 -18.13 12.88 1.86
N GLU A 194 -16.95 13.18 2.40
CA GLU A 194 -15.77 13.50 1.60
C GLU A 194 -15.31 12.32 0.76
N LEU A 195 -15.25 11.11 1.35
CA LEU A 195 -14.92 9.88 0.64
C LEU A 195 -15.93 9.58 -0.48
N VAL A 196 -17.23 9.69 -0.18
CA VAL A 196 -18.31 9.51 -1.17
C VAL A 196 -18.16 10.48 -2.34
N GLU A 197 -17.94 11.77 -2.09
CA GLU A 197 -17.81 12.76 -3.17
C GLU A 197 -16.50 12.59 -3.96
N SER A 198 -15.41 12.18 -3.30
CA SER A 198 -14.15 11.83 -3.97
C SER A 198 -14.34 10.65 -4.93
N ASP A 199 -14.93 9.55 -4.45
CA ASP A 199 -15.19 8.37 -5.27
C ASP A 199 -16.22 8.65 -6.36
N ARG A 200 -17.22 9.48 -6.07
CA ARG A 200 -18.18 9.92 -7.08
C ARG A 200 -17.50 10.64 -8.24
N ALA A 201 -16.58 11.55 -7.95
CA ALA A 201 -15.86 12.30 -8.99
C ALA A 201 -15.02 11.38 -9.89
N LEU A 202 -14.52 10.27 -9.35
CA LEU A 202 -13.75 9.28 -10.09
C LEU A 202 -14.64 8.33 -10.90
N TYR A 203 -15.75 7.86 -10.30
CA TYR A 203 -16.45 6.68 -10.79
C TYR A 203 -17.83 6.94 -11.41
N GLU A 204 -18.52 8.05 -11.12
CA GLU A 204 -19.92 8.28 -11.56
C GLU A 204 -20.12 8.10 -13.07
N ASN A 205 -19.09 8.40 -13.88
CA ASN A 205 -19.10 8.27 -15.33
C ASN A 205 -18.08 7.25 -15.87
N ASP A 206 -17.44 6.47 -15.00
CA ASP A 206 -16.44 5.45 -15.37
C ASP A 206 -16.65 4.17 -14.55
N ILE A 207 -17.57 3.34 -15.02
CA ILE A 207 -17.90 2.08 -14.37
C ILE A 207 -16.73 1.08 -14.46
N ALA A 208 -15.90 1.16 -15.50
CA ALA A 208 -14.75 0.28 -15.65
C ALA A 208 -13.70 0.58 -14.57
N ALA A 209 -13.39 1.86 -14.33
CA ALA A 209 -12.49 2.26 -13.25
C ALA A 209 -12.99 1.81 -11.86
N TYR A 210 -14.31 1.89 -11.60
CA TYR A 210 -14.89 1.38 -10.36
C TYR A 210 -14.70 -0.13 -10.19
N VAL A 211 -14.96 -0.90 -11.27
CA VAL A 211 -14.79 -2.36 -11.26
C VAL A 211 -13.31 -2.72 -11.03
N ASP A 212 -12.40 -2.08 -11.76
CA ASP A 212 -10.97 -2.35 -11.66
C ASP A 212 -10.42 -2.03 -10.27
N TYR A 213 -10.84 -0.91 -9.68
CA TYR A 213 -10.46 -0.55 -8.32
C TYR A 213 -10.93 -1.58 -7.29
N ASN A 214 -12.21 -1.96 -7.32
CA ASN A 214 -12.73 -2.93 -6.35
C ASN A 214 -12.12 -4.33 -6.54
N ASN A 215 -11.83 -4.75 -7.78
CA ASN A 215 -11.09 -5.99 -8.03
C ASN A 215 -9.66 -5.93 -7.49
N TYR A 216 -9.01 -4.77 -7.57
CA TYR A 216 -7.70 -4.57 -6.98
C TYR A 216 -7.75 -4.64 -5.45
N VAL A 217 -8.78 -4.07 -4.81
CA VAL A 217 -9.03 -4.19 -3.36
C VAL A 217 -9.18 -5.67 -2.97
N ASP A 218 -9.96 -6.45 -3.72
CA ASP A 218 -10.11 -7.90 -3.51
C ASP A 218 -8.76 -8.64 -3.61
N GLN A 219 -7.95 -8.30 -4.63
CA GLN A 219 -6.64 -8.90 -4.83
C GLN A 219 -5.68 -8.59 -3.67
N MET A 220 -5.69 -7.36 -3.16
CA MET A 220 -4.86 -6.94 -2.03
C MET A 220 -5.31 -7.61 -0.73
N ALA A 221 -6.61 -7.78 -0.51
CA ALA A 221 -7.13 -8.54 0.63
C ALA A 221 -6.69 -10.02 0.58
N MET A 222 -6.76 -10.64 -0.60
CA MET A 222 -6.26 -12.00 -0.83
C MET A 222 -4.76 -12.14 -0.58
N TYR A 223 -3.97 -11.18 -1.09
CA TYR A 223 -2.53 -11.13 -0.86
C TYR A 223 -2.22 -11.01 0.64
N ALA A 224 -2.87 -10.07 1.33
CA ALA A 224 -2.67 -9.85 2.75
C ALA A 224 -2.99 -11.12 3.56
N MET A 225 -4.12 -11.78 3.28
CA MET A 225 -4.49 -13.04 3.92
C MET A 225 -3.44 -14.14 3.72
N TYR A 226 -2.87 -14.25 2.51
CA TYR A 226 -1.83 -15.26 2.22
C TYR A 226 -0.56 -15.06 3.05
N TYR A 227 -0.18 -13.81 3.33
CA TYR A 227 0.98 -13.47 4.15
C TYR A 227 0.66 -13.30 5.64
N GLY A 228 -0.59 -13.50 6.06
CA GLY A 228 -1.02 -13.29 7.45
C GLY A 228 -0.96 -11.83 7.88
N THR A 229 -1.13 -10.90 6.94
CA THR A 229 -1.21 -9.45 7.17
C THR A 229 -2.63 -8.95 6.89
N ASP A 230 -2.95 -7.74 7.34
CA ASP A 230 -4.22 -7.09 7.03
C ASP A 230 -4.07 -6.08 5.87
N SER A 231 -5.09 -5.97 5.01
CA SER A 231 -5.18 -4.91 4.00
C SER A 231 -5.85 -3.68 4.61
N SER A 232 -5.27 -2.50 4.40
CA SER A 232 -5.86 -1.22 4.84
C SER A 232 -6.67 -0.51 3.75
N MET A 233 -6.97 -1.20 2.63
CA MET A 233 -7.72 -0.62 1.52
C MET A 233 -9.22 -0.77 1.73
N ASP A 234 -9.95 0.33 1.59
CA ASP A 234 -11.41 0.32 1.52
C ASP A 234 -11.88 0.03 0.10
N TYR A 235 -13.09 -0.52 -0.03
CA TYR A 235 -13.83 -0.46 -1.30
C TYR A 235 -14.31 0.96 -1.56
N ALA A 236 -14.63 1.26 -2.82
CA ALA A 236 -15.18 2.55 -3.19
C ALA A 236 -16.51 2.82 -2.45
N TRP A 237 -16.69 4.03 -1.95
CA TRP A 237 -17.84 4.52 -1.19
C TRP A 237 -18.97 5.06 -2.08
N TYR A 238 -18.75 5.15 -3.39
CA TYR A 238 -19.77 5.54 -4.37
C TYR A 238 -19.84 4.53 -5.51
N ARG A 239 -21.03 4.00 -5.75
CA ARG A 239 -21.32 3.09 -6.86
C ARG A 239 -21.91 3.85 -8.06
N PRO A 240 -21.35 3.74 -9.28
CA PRO A 240 -21.98 4.30 -10.47
C PRO A 240 -23.21 3.49 -10.94
N ALA A 241 -24.02 4.08 -11.82
CA ALA A 241 -25.15 3.36 -12.41
C ALA A 241 -24.69 2.23 -13.35
N GLY A 242 -25.57 1.28 -13.67
CA GLY A 242 -25.29 0.22 -14.64
C GLY A 242 -25.07 -1.17 -14.06
N PHE A 243 -25.28 -1.33 -12.75
CA PHE A 243 -25.24 -2.64 -12.09
C PHE A 243 -26.62 -3.29 -12.04
N ARG A 244 -26.64 -4.61 -12.29
CA ARG A 244 -27.81 -5.49 -12.17
C ARG A 244 -27.54 -6.54 -11.11
N ALA A 245 -28.54 -6.84 -10.30
CA ALA A 245 -28.58 -8.06 -9.52
C ALA A 245 -29.10 -9.20 -10.41
N VAL A 246 -28.34 -10.29 -10.50
CA VAL A 246 -28.73 -11.48 -11.25
C VAL A 246 -28.58 -12.75 -10.43
N LYS A 247 -29.43 -13.73 -10.71
CA LYS A 247 -29.26 -15.12 -10.25
C LYS A 247 -29.06 -16.01 -11.46
N HIS A 248 -28.46 -17.18 -11.29
CA HIS A 248 -28.35 -18.13 -12.39
C HIS A 248 -28.56 -19.58 -11.98
N ILE A 249 -28.90 -20.39 -12.96
CA ILE A 249 -28.79 -21.84 -12.88
C ILE A 249 -27.52 -22.22 -13.65
N LEU A 250 -26.53 -22.80 -12.97
CA LEU A 250 -25.33 -23.35 -13.59
C LEU A 250 -25.50 -24.86 -13.78
N LEU A 251 -25.74 -25.25 -15.02
CA LEU A 251 -25.89 -26.64 -15.42
C LEU A 251 -24.51 -27.26 -15.69
N PRO A 252 -24.12 -28.32 -14.95
CA PRO A 252 -22.92 -29.07 -15.29
C PRO A 252 -23.12 -29.77 -16.63
N VAL A 253 -22.03 -29.90 -17.38
CA VAL A 253 -22.00 -30.55 -18.68
C VAL A 253 -20.96 -31.67 -18.66
N ASP A 254 -21.00 -32.52 -19.67
CA ASP A 254 -20.00 -33.58 -19.84
C ASP A 254 -18.58 -33.00 -20.02
N ASP A 255 -17.63 -33.51 -19.24
CA ASP A 255 -16.25 -33.03 -19.20
C ASP A 255 -15.52 -33.19 -20.55
N GLU A 256 -15.80 -34.25 -21.31
CA GLU A 256 -15.18 -34.46 -22.62
C GLU A 256 -15.69 -33.45 -23.64
N LEU A 257 -17.01 -33.16 -23.62
CA LEU A 257 -17.60 -32.13 -24.47
C LEU A 257 -17.08 -30.73 -24.12
N MET A 258 -17.01 -30.40 -22.82
CA MET A 258 -16.48 -29.11 -22.37
C MET A 258 -15.01 -28.95 -22.71
N LYS A 259 -14.20 -29.98 -22.49
CA LYS A 259 -12.78 -29.96 -22.86
C LYS A 259 -12.59 -29.78 -24.36
N ASN A 260 -13.34 -30.50 -25.19
CA ASN A 260 -13.25 -30.35 -26.64
C ASN A 260 -13.63 -28.92 -27.07
N TYR A 261 -14.67 -28.35 -26.49
CA TYR A 261 -15.06 -26.96 -26.75
C TYR A 261 -13.95 -25.97 -26.35
N GLN A 262 -13.40 -26.10 -25.15
CA GLN A 262 -12.32 -25.23 -24.64
C GLN A 262 -11.04 -25.36 -25.48
N ASP A 263 -10.64 -26.58 -25.83
CA ASP A 263 -9.46 -26.84 -26.67
C ASP A 263 -9.61 -26.21 -28.06
N LEU A 264 -10.81 -26.29 -28.67
CA LEU A 264 -11.08 -25.66 -29.96
C LEU A 264 -11.13 -24.14 -29.87
N GLN A 265 -11.74 -23.59 -28.82
CA GLN A 265 -11.82 -22.15 -28.59
C GLN A 265 -10.41 -21.55 -28.40
N ALA A 266 -9.60 -22.10 -27.50
CA ALA A 266 -8.26 -21.59 -27.23
C ALA A 266 -7.36 -21.62 -28.48
N ARG A 267 -7.45 -22.70 -29.28
CA ARG A 267 -6.69 -22.80 -30.53
C ARG A 267 -7.15 -21.82 -31.59
N LEU A 268 -8.44 -21.48 -31.63
CA LEU A 268 -8.96 -20.47 -32.55
C LEU A 268 -8.49 -19.07 -32.14
N GLU A 269 -8.55 -18.75 -30.85
CA GLU A 269 -8.04 -17.48 -30.30
C GLU A 269 -6.54 -17.31 -30.60
N GLU A 270 -5.70 -18.32 -30.34
CA GLU A 270 -4.27 -18.31 -30.68
C GLU A 270 -4.01 -18.09 -32.19
N GLN A 271 -4.85 -18.68 -33.05
CA GLN A 271 -4.74 -18.48 -34.50
C GLN A 271 -5.10 -17.06 -34.94
N VAL A 272 -6.08 -16.43 -34.28
CA VAL A 272 -6.49 -15.05 -34.54
C VAL A 272 -5.41 -14.08 -34.08
N GLU A 273 -4.90 -14.24 -32.85
CA GLU A 273 -3.81 -13.41 -32.32
C GLU A 273 -2.54 -13.50 -33.19
N ALA A 274 -2.13 -14.72 -33.58
CA ALA A 274 -0.99 -14.90 -34.46
C ALA A 274 -1.18 -14.25 -35.85
N ALA A 275 -2.41 -14.15 -36.34
CA ALA A 275 -2.75 -13.48 -37.59
C ALA A 275 -2.72 -11.94 -37.45
N GLU A 276 -3.14 -11.41 -36.30
CA GLU A 276 -3.08 -9.98 -35.99
C GLU A 276 -1.63 -9.50 -35.76
N ASP A 277 -0.81 -10.28 -35.06
CA ASP A 277 0.63 -10.01 -34.90
C ASP A 277 1.39 -10.01 -36.23
N THR A 278 0.97 -10.85 -37.19
CA THR A 278 1.56 -10.83 -38.54
C THR A 278 1.12 -9.63 -39.37
N GLU A 279 -0.08 -9.08 -39.17
CA GLU A 279 -0.54 -7.84 -39.81
C GLU A 279 0.13 -6.57 -39.24
N ASP A 280 0.45 -6.53 -37.94
CA ASP A 280 1.17 -5.39 -37.34
C ASP A 280 2.68 -5.40 -37.66
N THR A 281 3.29 -6.59 -37.81
CA THR A 281 4.70 -6.73 -38.20
C THR A 281 4.96 -6.47 -39.69
N VAL A 282 4.03 -6.79 -40.60
CA VAL A 282 4.16 -6.35 -42.02
C VAL A 282 3.97 -4.85 -42.23
N ALA A 283 3.39 -4.12 -41.28
CA ALA A 283 3.36 -2.65 -41.31
C ALA A 283 4.67 -1.99 -40.84
N ALA A 284 5.47 -2.68 -40.01
CA ALA A 284 6.72 -2.16 -39.45
C ALA A 284 8.00 -2.68 -40.14
N GLU A 285 7.99 -3.87 -40.74
CA GLU A 285 9.18 -4.49 -41.34
C GLU A 285 9.05 -4.66 -42.86
N GLU A 286 9.00 -3.54 -43.60
CA GLU A 286 9.44 -3.55 -45.01
C GLU A 286 10.99 -3.56 -45.13
N THR A 287 11.75 -4.08 -44.15
CA THR A 287 13.18 -4.40 -44.32
C THR A 287 13.70 -5.36 -43.23
N ALA A 288 13.52 -6.67 -43.39
CA ALA A 288 14.60 -7.67 -43.21
C ALA A 288 14.03 -9.09 -43.32
N ALA A 289 14.74 -9.92 -44.05
CA ALA A 289 14.34 -11.28 -44.34
C ALA A 289 14.67 -12.26 -43.19
N ALA A 290 13.65 -13.05 -42.86
CA ALA A 290 13.67 -14.50 -42.65
C ALA A 290 14.71 -15.09 -41.66
N ASP A 291 14.21 -15.50 -40.50
CA ASP A 291 14.50 -16.84 -39.97
C ASP A 291 13.29 -17.35 -39.16
N ALA A 292 12.68 -18.44 -39.62
CA ALA A 292 11.50 -19.04 -39.00
C ALA A 292 11.75 -20.53 -38.80
N THR A 293 12.12 -20.90 -37.57
CA THR A 293 12.02 -22.28 -37.07
C THR A 293 10.63 -22.48 -36.50
N ALA A 294 9.69 -22.94 -37.33
CA ALA A 294 8.35 -23.36 -36.93
C ALA A 294 8.33 -24.86 -36.57
N GLU A 295 8.04 -25.16 -35.30
CA GLU A 295 7.64 -26.48 -34.80
C GLU A 295 6.16 -26.78 -35.21
N PRO A 296 5.67 -28.04 -35.12
CA PRO A 296 4.64 -28.55 -36.02
C PRO A 296 3.22 -28.03 -35.70
N THR A 297 2.60 -27.40 -36.69
CA THR A 297 1.22 -26.92 -36.65
C THR A 297 0.22 -28.08 -36.61
N ALA A 298 -0.58 -28.15 -35.54
CA ALA A 298 -1.85 -28.87 -35.54
C ALA A 298 -2.81 -28.29 -36.62
N GLU A 299 -3.74 -29.08 -37.17
CA GLU A 299 -4.65 -28.61 -38.24
C GLU A 299 -5.44 -27.35 -37.83
N PRO A 300 -5.59 -26.33 -38.69
CA PRO A 300 -6.24 -25.07 -38.32
C PRO A 300 -7.69 -25.30 -37.85
N VAL A 301 -8.09 -24.57 -36.81
CA VAL A 301 -9.44 -24.63 -36.24
C VAL A 301 -10.31 -23.55 -36.86
N THR A 302 -11.55 -23.86 -37.20
CA THR A 302 -12.52 -22.89 -37.74
C THR A 302 -13.57 -22.49 -36.71
N GLN A 303 -14.17 -21.31 -36.87
CA GLN A 303 -15.33 -20.89 -36.06
C GLN A 303 -16.49 -21.90 -36.14
N GLU A 304 -16.70 -22.53 -37.30
CA GLU A 304 -17.73 -23.56 -37.48
C GLU A 304 -17.50 -24.77 -36.57
N GLN A 305 -16.25 -25.20 -36.36
CA GLN A 305 -15.94 -26.30 -35.43
C GLN A 305 -16.21 -25.91 -33.97
N VAL A 306 -15.95 -24.66 -33.59
CA VAL A 306 -16.29 -24.14 -32.26
C VAL A 306 -17.81 -24.09 -32.07
N ASP A 307 -18.55 -23.63 -33.09
CA ASP A 307 -20.02 -23.56 -33.04
C ASP A 307 -20.66 -24.96 -33.02
N GLU A 308 -20.11 -25.94 -33.74
CA GLU A 308 -20.52 -27.34 -33.67
C GLU A 308 -20.28 -27.93 -32.27
N ALA A 309 -19.14 -27.61 -31.64
CA ALA A 309 -18.86 -28.04 -30.27
C ALA A 309 -19.83 -27.40 -29.26
N LYS A 310 -20.15 -26.11 -29.40
CA LYS A 310 -21.20 -25.43 -28.61
C LYS A 310 -22.56 -26.10 -28.78
N ALA A 311 -22.94 -26.40 -30.02
CA ALA A 311 -24.20 -27.07 -30.33
C ALA A 311 -24.27 -28.48 -29.73
N ALA A 312 -23.15 -29.23 -29.73
CA ALA A 312 -23.07 -30.55 -29.11
C ALA A 312 -23.26 -30.46 -27.58
N ILE A 313 -22.69 -29.46 -26.92
CA ILE A 313 -22.91 -29.21 -25.49
C ILE A 313 -24.40 -28.96 -25.22
N LEU A 314 -25.02 -27.99 -25.92
CA LEU A 314 -26.44 -27.68 -25.71
C LEU A 314 -27.36 -28.87 -26.01
N ALA A 315 -27.08 -29.63 -27.08
CA ALA A 315 -27.84 -30.82 -27.43
C ALA A 315 -27.75 -31.91 -26.35
N SER A 316 -26.62 -32.04 -25.66
CA SER A 316 -26.44 -33.04 -24.60
C SER A 316 -27.33 -32.81 -23.37
N ILE A 317 -27.75 -31.57 -23.13
CA ILE A 317 -28.59 -31.17 -21.99
C ILE A 317 -29.92 -30.52 -22.40
N ALA A 318 -30.31 -30.63 -23.68
CA ALA A 318 -31.49 -29.96 -24.23
C ALA A 318 -32.77 -30.28 -23.45
N ASP A 319 -32.99 -31.55 -23.09
CA ASP A 319 -34.16 -31.97 -22.32
C ASP A 319 -34.25 -31.24 -20.95
N LYS A 320 -33.11 -31.03 -20.28
CA LYS A 320 -33.06 -30.29 -19.00
C LYS A 320 -33.35 -28.81 -19.21
N ILE A 321 -32.78 -28.22 -20.26
CA ILE A 321 -33.00 -26.81 -20.60
C ILE A 321 -34.49 -26.58 -20.89
N ASP A 322 -35.10 -27.42 -21.72
CA ASP A 322 -36.52 -27.33 -22.07
C ASP A 322 -37.42 -27.49 -20.85
N GLU A 323 -37.09 -28.40 -19.93
CA GLU A 323 -37.82 -28.57 -18.68
C GLU A 323 -37.73 -27.33 -17.78
N ILE A 324 -36.55 -26.71 -17.66
CA ILE A 324 -36.35 -25.49 -16.90
C ILE A 324 -37.22 -24.35 -17.46
N TYR A 325 -37.19 -24.12 -18.77
CA TYR A 325 -38.02 -23.06 -19.38
C TYR A 325 -39.52 -23.35 -19.25
N ALA A 326 -39.95 -24.61 -19.39
CA ALA A 326 -41.35 -24.96 -19.15
C ALA A 326 -41.77 -24.65 -17.71
N LYS A 327 -40.93 -24.95 -16.72
CA LYS A 327 -41.19 -24.61 -15.31
C LYS A 327 -41.18 -23.09 -15.07
N ILE A 328 -40.30 -22.34 -15.74
CA ILE A 328 -40.30 -20.87 -15.69
C ILE A 328 -41.63 -20.32 -16.25
N ASP A 329 -42.10 -20.84 -17.38
CA ASP A 329 -43.38 -20.44 -18.00
C ASP A 329 -44.59 -20.80 -17.12
N GLU A 330 -44.50 -21.87 -16.33
CA GLU A 330 -45.48 -22.25 -15.31
C GLU A 330 -45.41 -21.37 -14.05
N GLY A 331 -44.40 -20.52 -13.92
CA GLY A 331 -44.22 -19.60 -12.80
C GLY A 331 -43.58 -20.24 -11.56
N VAL A 332 -42.83 -21.33 -11.74
CA VAL A 332 -42.02 -21.93 -10.65
C VAL A 332 -40.99 -20.91 -10.17
N ASP A 333 -40.75 -20.88 -8.86
CA ASP A 333 -39.80 -19.96 -8.27
C ASP A 333 -38.36 -20.27 -8.74
N PHE A 334 -37.60 -19.23 -9.07
CA PHE A 334 -36.28 -19.43 -9.66
C PHE A 334 -35.27 -20.01 -8.65
N ASP A 335 -35.44 -19.77 -7.34
CA ASP A 335 -34.58 -20.36 -6.32
C ASP A 335 -34.86 -21.86 -6.14
N GLU A 336 -36.11 -22.29 -6.37
CA GLU A 336 -36.44 -23.72 -6.45
C GLU A 336 -35.74 -24.38 -7.65
N LEU A 337 -35.70 -23.70 -8.80
CA LEU A 337 -34.98 -24.19 -9.97
C LEU A 337 -33.46 -24.22 -9.78
N ILE A 338 -32.88 -23.24 -9.08
CA ILE A 338 -31.46 -23.27 -8.70
C ILE A 338 -31.18 -24.47 -7.79
N ALA A 339 -32.03 -24.72 -6.80
CA ALA A 339 -31.85 -25.86 -5.89
C ALA A 339 -32.02 -27.21 -6.59
N GLU A 340 -32.90 -27.31 -7.58
CA GLU A 340 -33.17 -28.55 -8.31
C GLU A 340 -32.15 -28.84 -9.42
N TYR A 341 -31.77 -27.83 -10.21
CA TYR A 341 -30.97 -28.01 -11.42
C TYR A 341 -29.54 -27.46 -11.31
N GLY A 342 -29.29 -26.52 -10.41
CA GLY A 342 -27.97 -25.92 -10.16
C GLY A 342 -27.06 -26.79 -9.28
N VAL A 343 -27.07 -28.10 -9.49
CA VAL A 343 -26.32 -29.08 -8.70
C VAL A 343 -25.48 -30.00 -9.58
N LYS A 344 -24.33 -30.43 -9.06
CA LYS A 344 -23.43 -31.42 -9.65
C LYS A 344 -23.97 -32.84 -9.44
N GLU A 345 -23.36 -33.83 -10.08
CA GLU A 345 -23.77 -35.24 -9.95
C GLU A 345 -23.74 -35.76 -8.49
N ASP A 346 -22.85 -35.22 -7.66
CA ASP A 346 -22.74 -35.56 -6.24
C ASP A 346 -23.77 -34.83 -5.34
N GLY A 347 -24.63 -34.00 -5.94
CA GLY A 347 -25.66 -33.22 -5.25
C GLY A 347 -25.16 -31.94 -4.59
N THR A 348 -23.87 -31.59 -4.75
CA THR A 348 -23.35 -30.29 -4.30
C THR A 348 -23.76 -29.19 -5.27
N ALA A 349 -23.86 -27.95 -4.79
CA ALA A 349 -24.18 -26.82 -5.65
C ALA A 349 -23.12 -26.63 -6.75
N SER A 350 -23.56 -26.45 -7.99
CA SER A 350 -22.69 -26.11 -9.11
C SER A 350 -22.01 -24.77 -8.88
N ASP A 351 -22.74 -23.83 -8.28
CA ASP A 351 -22.22 -22.58 -7.73
C ASP A 351 -22.63 -22.45 -6.24
N PRO A 352 -21.69 -22.67 -5.30
CA PRO A 352 -21.96 -22.50 -3.86
C PRO A 352 -22.45 -21.10 -3.47
N GLY A 353 -22.02 -20.05 -4.17
CA GLY A 353 -22.41 -18.67 -3.87
C GLY A 353 -23.91 -18.45 -4.08
N MET A 354 -24.51 -19.07 -5.09
CA MET A 354 -25.96 -19.01 -5.34
C MET A 354 -26.82 -19.73 -4.28
N THR A 355 -26.18 -20.47 -3.38
CA THR A 355 -26.86 -21.17 -2.27
C THR A 355 -26.51 -20.60 -0.90
N SER A 356 -25.64 -19.60 -0.83
CA SER A 356 -25.10 -19.01 0.41
C SER A 356 -25.41 -17.52 0.50
N GLU A 357 -25.66 -17.01 1.71
CA GLU A 357 -25.83 -15.56 1.90
C GLU A 357 -24.49 -14.82 1.71
N PRO A 358 -24.50 -13.59 1.17
CA PRO A 358 -25.69 -12.80 0.81
C PRO A 358 -26.29 -13.16 -0.56
N TYR A 359 -25.52 -13.78 -1.45
CA TYR A 359 -25.87 -13.93 -2.87
C TYR A 359 -27.09 -14.82 -3.13
N LYS A 360 -27.40 -15.75 -2.22
CA LYS A 360 -28.67 -16.49 -2.22
C LYS A 360 -29.88 -15.54 -2.23
N THR A 361 -29.83 -14.46 -1.46
CA THR A 361 -30.92 -13.48 -1.41
C THR A 361 -30.71 -12.37 -2.43
N SER A 362 -29.52 -11.77 -2.48
CA SER A 362 -29.25 -10.57 -3.28
C SER A 362 -28.95 -10.83 -4.75
N GLY A 363 -28.61 -12.07 -5.12
CA GLY A 363 -27.97 -12.36 -6.41
C GLY A 363 -26.56 -11.75 -6.50
N TYR A 364 -25.90 -12.00 -7.63
CA TYR A 364 -24.63 -11.37 -7.98
C TYR A 364 -24.84 -9.99 -8.58
N GLU A 365 -23.96 -9.07 -8.20
CA GLU A 365 -23.89 -7.72 -8.77
C GLU A 365 -23.03 -7.75 -10.04
N VAL A 366 -23.65 -7.46 -11.18
CA VAL A 366 -23.01 -7.52 -12.50
C VAL A 366 -23.20 -6.21 -13.25
N SER A 367 -22.11 -5.67 -13.77
CA SER A 367 -22.08 -4.56 -14.72
C SER A 367 -21.61 -5.06 -16.08
N SER A 368 -21.92 -4.33 -17.16
CA SER A 368 -21.36 -4.60 -18.48
C SER A 368 -19.83 -4.48 -18.52
N ALA A 369 -19.23 -3.80 -17.53
CA ALA A 369 -17.78 -3.67 -17.38
C ALA A 369 -17.18 -4.71 -16.40
N SER A 370 -17.97 -5.60 -15.82
CA SER A 370 -17.49 -6.60 -14.85
C SER A 370 -16.44 -7.53 -15.49
N THR A 371 -15.22 -7.50 -14.97
CA THR A 371 -14.10 -8.37 -15.40
C THR A 371 -13.82 -9.52 -14.44
N ASN A 372 -14.46 -9.53 -13.27
CA ASN A 372 -14.40 -10.60 -12.27
C ASN A 372 -15.29 -11.81 -12.60
N TYR A 373 -16.12 -11.72 -13.65
CA TYR A 373 -16.94 -12.82 -14.15
C TYR A 373 -16.49 -13.25 -15.55
N VAL A 374 -16.79 -14.49 -15.92
CA VAL A 374 -16.61 -14.96 -17.30
C VAL A 374 -17.51 -14.17 -18.26
N ALA A 375 -16.97 -13.76 -19.41
CA ALA A 375 -17.69 -12.92 -20.38
C ALA A 375 -19.09 -13.46 -20.76
N PRO A 376 -19.30 -14.77 -21.01
CA PRO A 376 -20.63 -15.30 -21.34
C PRO A 376 -21.68 -15.10 -20.23
N PHE A 377 -21.24 -15.04 -18.96
CA PHE A 377 -22.14 -14.78 -17.84
C PHE A 377 -22.58 -13.31 -17.80
N VAL A 378 -21.66 -12.38 -18.06
CA VAL A 378 -21.95 -10.95 -18.18
C VAL A 378 -22.87 -10.69 -19.39
N GLU A 379 -22.59 -11.32 -20.53
CA GLU A 379 -23.44 -11.25 -21.72
C GLU A 379 -24.86 -11.75 -21.42
N ALA A 380 -24.99 -12.90 -20.74
CA ALA A 380 -26.29 -13.43 -20.34
C ALA A 380 -27.08 -12.46 -19.46
N ALA A 381 -26.43 -11.84 -18.47
CA ALA A 381 -27.02 -10.86 -17.57
C ALA A 381 -27.58 -9.61 -18.29
N PHE A 382 -26.98 -9.24 -19.43
CA PHE A 382 -27.38 -8.08 -20.24
C PHE A 382 -28.14 -8.45 -21.53
N SER A 383 -28.36 -9.73 -21.79
CA SER A 383 -29.14 -10.21 -22.95
C SER A 383 -30.65 -10.01 -22.81
N VAL A 384 -31.11 -9.71 -21.60
CA VAL A 384 -32.52 -9.48 -21.28
C VAL A 384 -32.77 -8.03 -20.84
N GLU A 385 -33.99 -7.54 -21.07
CA GLU A 385 -34.33 -6.12 -20.89
C GLU A 385 -34.99 -5.82 -19.54
N ASN A 386 -35.90 -6.68 -19.05
CA ASN A 386 -36.75 -6.35 -17.91
C ASN A 386 -36.44 -7.19 -16.67
N VAL A 387 -36.61 -6.60 -15.50
CA VAL A 387 -36.54 -7.34 -14.23
C VAL A 387 -37.56 -8.49 -14.25
N GLY A 388 -37.06 -9.69 -13.99
CA GLY A 388 -37.81 -10.94 -14.04
C GLY A 388 -37.52 -11.78 -15.28
N ASP A 389 -36.98 -11.18 -16.36
CA ASP A 389 -36.65 -11.89 -17.60
C ASP A 389 -35.51 -12.88 -17.38
N VAL A 390 -35.56 -13.98 -18.14
CA VAL A 390 -34.56 -15.06 -18.11
C VAL A 390 -33.88 -15.16 -19.48
N SER A 391 -32.55 -15.20 -19.46
CA SER A 391 -31.71 -15.28 -20.67
C SER A 391 -31.92 -16.60 -21.42
N ALA A 392 -31.47 -16.64 -22.67
CA ALA A 392 -31.13 -17.90 -23.36
C ALA A 392 -29.99 -18.65 -22.61
N PRO A 393 -29.68 -19.93 -22.91
CA PRO A 393 -28.54 -20.60 -22.32
C PRO A 393 -27.21 -20.07 -22.88
N TYR A 394 -26.27 -19.69 -21.99
CA TYR A 394 -24.92 -19.23 -22.33
C TYR A 394 -23.87 -20.23 -21.84
N ILE A 395 -22.94 -20.63 -22.71
CA ILE A 395 -21.86 -21.56 -22.37
C ILE A 395 -20.65 -20.76 -21.85
N SER A 396 -20.10 -21.18 -20.72
CA SER A 396 -18.77 -20.77 -20.24
C SER A 396 -17.89 -21.98 -19.95
N SER A 397 -16.67 -21.74 -19.49
CA SER A 397 -15.77 -22.80 -19.00
C SER A 397 -16.32 -23.61 -17.82
N TYR A 398 -17.34 -23.11 -17.12
CA TYR A 398 -17.95 -23.76 -15.96
C TYR A 398 -19.20 -24.60 -16.28
N GLY A 399 -19.74 -24.49 -17.49
CA GLY A 399 -20.97 -25.16 -17.91
C GLY A 399 -21.93 -24.22 -18.63
N VAL A 400 -23.23 -24.50 -18.52
CA VAL A 400 -24.29 -23.70 -19.15
C VAL A 400 -25.02 -22.86 -18.12
N HIS A 401 -25.02 -21.55 -18.33
CA HIS A 401 -25.69 -20.56 -17.50
C HIS A 401 -27.06 -20.21 -18.09
N ILE A 402 -28.09 -20.24 -17.25
CA ILE A 402 -29.39 -19.60 -17.49
C ILE A 402 -29.54 -18.51 -16.44
N VAL A 403 -29.52 -17.25 -16.86
CA VAL A 403 -29.44 -16.09 -15.96
C VAL A 403 -30.79 -15.39 -15.87
N LYS A 404 -31.22 -15.06 -14.66
CA LYS A 404 -32.40 -14.24 -14.38
C LYS A 404 -31.97 -12.89 -13.86
N TYR A 405 -32.44 -11.83 -14.51
CA TYR A 405 -32.27 -10.45 -14.04
C TYR A 405 -33.31 -10.17 -12.95
N ILE A 406 -32.86 -9.92 -11.71
CA ILE A 406 -33.76 -9.86 -10.54
C ILE A 406 -34.00 -8.47 -9.98
N ALA A 407 -33.08 -7.52 -10.18
CA ALA A 407 -33.26 -6.11 -9.80
C ALA A 407 -32.17 -5.22 -10.41
N ASP A 408 -32.48 -3.93 -10.59
CA ASP A 408 -31.46 -2.90 -10.72
C ASP A 408 -30.78 -2.65 -9.39
N ILE A 409 -29.46 -2.48 -9.42
CA ILE A 409 -28.70 -2.04 -8.26
C ILE A 409 -28.57 -0.52 -8.36
N PRO A 410 -29.08 0.24 -7.37
CA PRO A 410 -29.08 1.69 -7.44
C PRO A 410 -27.64 2.24 -7.38
N ALA A 411 -27.39 3.27 -8.19
CA ALA A 411 -26.22 4.12 -8.08
C ALA A 411 -26.31 4.99 -6.83
N GLY A 412 -25.17 5.42 -6.31
CA GLY A 412 -25.09 6.36 -5.21
C GLY A 412 -24.11 5.96 -4.11
N PRO A 413 -24.18 6.67 -2.97
CA PRO A 413 -23.35 6.36 -1.80
C PRO A 413 -23.62 4.94 -1.29
N ILE A 414 -22.54 4.26 -0.91
CA ILE A 414 -22.58 2.96 -0.25
C ILE A 414 -22.53 3.20 1.25
N GLU A 415 -23.59 2.79 1.94
CA GLU A 415 -23.72 2.97 3.38
C GLU A 415 -22.58 2.31 4.15
N MET A 416 -21.92 3.11 4.99
CA MET A 416 -20.88 2.63 5.89
C MET A 416 -21.49 1.79 7.01
N THR A 417 -20.98 0.56 7.16
CA THR A 417 -21.35 -0.32 8.28
C THR A 417 -20.87 0.26 9.62
N GLU A 418 -21.45 -0.20 10.72
CA GLU A 418 -21.02 0.25 12.06
C GLU A 418 -19.55 -0.09 12.35
N GLU A 419 -19.08 -1.25 11.87
CA GLU A 419 -17.69 -1.67 12.03
C GLU A 419 -16.73 -0.73 11.26
N GLN A 420 -17.06 -0.42 10.00
CA GLN A 420 -16.29 0.55 9.21
C GLN A 420 -16.33 1.96 9.83
N ARG A 421 -17.48 2.37 10.39
CA ARG A 421 -17.62 3.66 11.07
C ARG A 421 -16.70 3.76 12.28
N GLU A 422 -16.59 2.71 13.07
CA GLU A 422 -15.71 2.68 14.23
C GLU A 422 -14.22 2.59 13.84
N ALA A 423 -13.90 1.86 12.76
CA ALA A 423 -12.56 1.86 12.18
C ALA A 423 -12.15 3.29 11.76
N LYS A 424 -13.02 4.00 11.02
CA LYS A 424 -12.77 5.40 10.63
C LYS A 424 -12.70 6.36 11.81
N ARG A 425 -13.47 6.13 12.88
CA ARG A 425 -13.34 6.90 14.12
C ARG A 425 -11.95 6.72 14.74
N THR A 426 -11.46 5.49 14.79
CA THR A 426 -10.15 5.15 15.35
C THR A 426 -9.01 5.75 14.53
N GLU A 427 -9.09 5.66 13.20
CA GLU A 427 -8.15 6.31 12.27
C GLU A 427 -8.12 7.82 12.49
N LEU A 428 -9.29 8.47 12.52
CA LEU A 428 -9.40 9.91 12.70
C LEU A 428 -8.93 10.36 14.09
N LEU A 429 -9.20 9.56 15.14
CA LEU A 429 -8.70 9.83 16.48
C LEU A 429 -7.17 9.79 16.49
N THR A 430 -6.59 8.75 15.92
CA THR A 430 -5.13 8.58 15.82
C THR A 430 -4.49 9.74 15.04
N SER A 431 -5.07 10.12 13.91
CA SER A 431 -4.62 11.26 13.11
C SER A 431 -4.63 12.56 13.93
N LYS A 432 -5.74 12.87 14.61
CA LYS A 432 -5.83 14.07 15.46
C LYS A 432 -4.85 14.06 16.64
N GLN A 433 -4.66 12.91 17.27
CA GLN A 433 -3.70 12.76 18.38
C GLN A 433 -2.28 13.04 17.87
N ASN A 434 -1.91 12.47 16.72
CA ASN A 434 -0.60 12.70 16.10
C ASN A 434 -0.40 14.16 15.68
N GLU A 435 -1.41 14.80 15.09
CA GLU A 435 -1.38 16.22 14.72
C GLU A 435 -1.20 17.11 15.95
N LEU A 436 -1.97 16.87 17.02
CA LEU A 436 -1.85 17.63 18.26
C LEU A 436 -0.48 17.43 18.92
N TYR A 437 0.01 16.19 18.97
CA TYR A 437 1.33 15.89 19.52
C TYR A 437 2.43 16.62 18.74
N THR A 438 2.41 16.54 17.41
CA THR A 438 3.38 17.20 16.53
C THR A 438 3.35 18.71 16.72
N ALA A 439 2.16 19.33 16.67
CA ALA A 439 2.01 20.76 16.88
C ALA A 439 2.48 21.20 18.28
N THR A 440 2.28 20.37 19.30
CA THR A 440 2.76 20.64 20.67
C THR A 440 4.29 20.57 20.74
N MET A 441 4.93 19.59 20.10
CA MET A 441 6.40 19.51 20.03
C MET A 441 7.00 20.70 19.29
N ASP A 442 6.39 21.12 18.18
CA ASP A 442 6.83 22.29 17.41
C ASP A 442 6.72 23.57 18.25
N GLN A 443 5.61 23.73 18.97
CA GLN A 443 5.43 24.86 19.88
C GLN A 443 6.51 24.86 20.97
N TRP A 444 6.78 23.73 21.61
CA TRP A 444 7.80 23.65 22.66
C TRP A 444 9.21 23.89 22.15
N ASN A 445 9.53 23.46 20.92
CA ASN A 445 10.78 23.80 20.27
C ASN A 445 10.93 25.31 20.03
N GLN A 446 9.87 25.97 19.57
CA GLN A 446 9.87 27.43 19.35
C GLN A 446 9.96 28.24 20.65
N GLU A 447 9.40 27.71 21.75
CA GLU A 447 9.43 28.35 23.07
C GLU A 447 10.76 28.13 23.81
N ALA A 448 11.51 27.09 23.46
CA ALA A 448 12.77 26.76 24.12
C ALA A 448 13.87 27.79 23.81
N ASP A 449 14.71 28.08 24.81
CA ASP A 449 15.91 28.90 24.61
C ASP A 449 17.02 28.01 24.04
N ILE A 450 17.18 28.03 22.72
CA ILE A 450 18.15 27.21 21.99
C ILE A 450 19.23 28.12 21.38
N THR A 451 20.49 27.87 21.76
CA THR A 451 21.66 28.52 21.15
C THR A 451 22.56 27.47 20.51
N PHE A 452 22.75 27.54 19.20
CA PHE A 452 23.68 26.69 18.46
C PHE A 452 25.08 27.29 18.43
N THR A 453 26.11 26.46 18.55
CA THR A 453 27.51 26.91 18.50
C THR A 453 28.03 27.07 17.06
N GLY A 454 27.38 26.40 16.10
CA GLY A 454 27.76 26.41 14.69
C GLY A 454 28.90 25.44 14.34
N LEU A 455 29.28 24.54 15.25
CA LEU A 455 30.27 23.48 14.95
C LEU A 455 29.77 22.46 13.93
N THR A 456 28.45 22.29 13.85
CA THR A 456 27.71 21.58 12.80
C THR A 456 26.45 22.40 12.51
N PRO A 457 25.94 22.44 11.27
CA PRO A 457 24.68 23.13 10.98
C PRO A 457 23.51 22.50 11.75
N SER A 458 22.55 23.34 12.12
CA SER A 458 21.24 22.87 12.60
C SER A 458 20.37 22.41 11.43
N TYR A 459 19.28 21.70 11.74
CA TYR A 459 18.32 21.28 10.71
C TYR A 459 17.74 22.49 9.96
N ALA A 460 17.39 23.56 10.68
CA ALA A 460 16.92 24.81 10.09
C ALA A 460 17.97 25.51 9.21
N ASP A 461 19.26 25.42 9.56
CA ASP A 461 20.33 25.96 8.71
C ASP A 461 20.44 25.21 7.38
N ILE A 462 20.22 23.88 7.40
CA ILE A 462 20.21 23.04 6.20
C ILE A 462 19.00 23.37 5.33
N GLU A 463 17.79 23.39 5.91
CA GLU A 463 16.57 23.75 5.16
C GLU A 463 16.67 25.14 4.53
N ALA A 464 17.20 26.13 5.27
CA ALA A 464 17.40 27.48 4.75
C ALA A 464 18.41 27.51 3.59
N ARG A 465 19.47 26.70 3.67
CA ARG A 465 20.47 26.57 2.59
C ARG A 465 19.86 25.94 1.34
N GLU A 466 19.07 24.88 1.50
CA GLU A 466 18.40 24.18 0.40
C GLU A 466 17.33 25.07 -0.26
N ALA A 467 16.54 25.78 0.53
CA ALA A 467 15.56 26.73 0.03
C ALA A 467 16.22 27.85 -0.79
N ALA A 468 17.35 28.39 -0.29
CA ALA A 468 18.13 29.39 -1.01
C ALA A 468 18.72 28.83 -2.32
N ALA A 469 19.24 27.60 -2.30
CA ALA A 469 19.76 26.94 -3.49
C ALA A 469 18.66 26.67 -4.54
N ALA A 470 17.45 26.29 -4.09
CA ALA A 470 16.30 26.11 -4.97
C ALA A 470 15.84 27.44 -5.60
N GLU A 471 15.85 28.53 -4.84
CA GLU A 471 15.55 29.88 -5.34
C GLU A 471 16.60 30.34 -6.36
N GLU A 472 17.89 30.12 -6.09
CA GLU A 472 18.98 30.44 -7.01
C GLU A 472 18.94 29.58 -8.29
N ALA A 473 18.63 28.29 -8.19
CA ALA A 473 18.46 27.42 -9.35
C ALA A 473 17.25 27.84 -10.21
N GLY A 474 16.14 28.22 -9.56
CA GLY A 474 14.97 28.78 -10.24
C GLY A 474 15.27 30.12 -10.91
N ALA A 475 16.07 30.98 -10.27
CA ALA A 475 16.50 32.25 -10.83
C ALA A 475 17.47 32.05 -12.02
N ALA A 476 18.43 31.13 -11.92
CA ALA A 476 19.37 30.81 -13.00
C ALA A 476 18.67 30.23 -14.24
N ALA A 477 17.67 29.36 -14.05
CA ALA A 477 16.84 28.85 -15.15
C ALA A 477 16.00 29.96 -15.83
N SER A 478 15.59 30.98 -15.07
CA SER A 478 14.89 32.15 -15.61
C SER A 478 15.81 33.13 -16.36
N ASP A 479 17.10 33.17 -16.02
CA ASP A 479 18.09 34.04 -16.69
C ASP A 479 18.64 33.39 -17.97
N GLU A 480 18.76 32.05 -18.00
CA GLU A 480 19.08 31.30 -19.23
C GLU A 480 17.99 31.43 -20.30
N THR A 481 16.71 31.40 -19.89
CA THR A 481 15.57 31.62 -20.81
C THR A 481 15.50 33.06 -21.31
N ALA A 482 15.89 34.05 -20.50
CA ALA A 482 15.99 35.45 -20.93
C ALA A 482 17.20 35.72 -21.87
N ALA A 483 18.30 34.99 -21.69
CA ALA A 483 19.48 35.08 -22.55
C ALA A 483 19.25 34.45 -23.94
N ASP A 484 18.46 33.37 -24.02
CA ASP A 484 18.11 32.72 -25.30
C ASP A 484 17.11 33.57 -26.11
N ASP A 485 16.18 34.26 -25.45
CA ASP A 485 15.25 35.21 -26.10
C ASP A 485 15.97 36.49 -26.59
N ALA A 486 17.01 36.94 -25.89
CA ALA A 486 17.85 38.06 -26.34
C ALA A 486 18.80 37.70 -27.50
N ALA A 487 19.24 36.43 -27.59
CA ALA A 487 20.04 35.94 -28.72
C ALA A 487 19.20 35.72 -29.99
N ALA A 488 17.91 35.43 -29.85
CA ALA A 488 16.96 35.32 -30.97
C ALA A 488 16.62 36.69 -31.59
N ASP A 489 16.60 37.77 -30.82
CA ASP A 489 16.27 39.12 -31.32
C ASP A 489 17.45 39.77 -32.09
N ASP A 490 18.71 39.50 -31.69
CA ASP A 490 19.91 40.01 -32.38
C ASP A 490 20.19 39.28 -33.72
N ALA A 491 19.68 38.05 -33.90
CA ALA A 491 19.77 37.30 -35.15
C ALA A 491 18.72 37.72 -36.22
N SER A 492 17.74 38.56 -35.85
CA SER A 492 16.66 38.99 -36.75
C SER A 492 16.88 40.38 -37.39
N GLY A 493 17.97 41.07 -37.03
CA GLY A 493 18.25 42.46 -37.43
C GLY A 493 19.03 42.67 -38.74
N GLU A 494 19.63 41.64 -39.34
CA GLU A 494 20.50 41.76 -40.52
C GLU A 494 20.04 40.91 -41.71
N ASP A 495 18.81 41.09 -42.23
CA ASP A 495 18.58 40.86 -43.67
C ASP A 495 17.24 41.43 -44.16
N ASN A 496 17.21 42.74 -44.46
CA ASN A 496 16.25 43.24 -45.44
C ASN A 496 16.65 44.59 -46.06
N ALA A 497 17.62 44.58 -46.98
CA ALA A 497 17.75 45.64 -47.96
C ALA A 497 18.48 45.17 -49.24
N ALA A 498 17.82 45.39 -50.39
CA ALA A 498 18.27 45.25 -51.79
C ALA A 498 18.23 43.82 -52.36
N ASP A 499 17.72 43.49 -53.55
CA ASP A 499 17.21 44.15 -54.77
C ASP A 499 16.21 43.12 -55.38
N GLY A 500 15.15 43.42 -56.14
CA GLY A 500 15.10 44.33 -57.28
C GLY A 500 15.38 43.59 -58.60
N GLU A 501 14.44 42.76 -59.08
CA GLU A 501 13.98 42.65 -60.49
C GLU A 501 12.85 41.62 -60.68
#